data_AF-A0A194WY27-F1
#
_entry.id   AF-A0A194WY27-F1
#
_cell.length_a   1.000
_cell.length_b   1.000
_cell.length_c   1.000
_cell.angle_alpha   90.00
_cell.angle_beta   90.00
_cell.angle_gamma   90.00
#
_symmetry.space_group_name_H-M   'P 1'
#
loop_
_entity.id
_entity.type
_entity.pdbx_description
1 polymer ?
#
loop_
_entity_poly.entity_id
_entity_poly.type
_entity_poly.pdbx_seq_one_letter_code
_entity_poly.pdbx_strand_id
1 'polypeptide(L)'
;MAPTPILNSLAAGAVFGAALTAAGVYSPSVIVGQMQLSDFHMLKAFLAASASSAIAIIISQRLQLTNCKPRTPNTLNLFSPYDGNILGGGLLGIGMALSGACPGTLLPQIATGVRSGPFVLLGGILGGILFSGYGKRYLGMVSDGETIAKPTVYQKMGGDRTNAVAVYEVMCLSGIEAVRKFYPEKVGVLLPAAVGGLWIGFSQFMSLFLTGSTLGVSTAYEQLGDLYWWLSGRVLEGKKGPMPSIRGTVFAAGTMIGALVLSMLIEIPSPNENIEVSAARAVMGGILLVVGARFAGGCTSGHGISGMSQLSVASILTSASMFAGGIAFNGLLRAF
;
A
#
# COMPACT_ATOMS: atom_id res chain seq x y z
N MET A 1 3.56 -17.23 18.25
CA MET A 1 3.58 -17.34 16.76
C MET A 1 4.93 -17.88 16.36
N ALA A 2 4.97 -19.08 15.76
CA ALA A 2 6.21 -19.65 15.23
C ALA A 2 6.88 -18.65 14.26
N PRO A 3 8.23 -18.60 14.19
CA PRO A 3 8.90 -17.78 13.20
C PRO A 3 8.44 -18.25 11.81
N THR A 4 7.68 -17.41 11.12
CA THR A 4 7.35 -17.66 9.71
C THR A 4 8.67 -17.80 8.95
N PRO A 5 8.89 -18.91 8.24
CA PRO A 5 10.16 -19.11 7.54
C PRO A 5 10.33 -17.97 6.52
N ILE A 6 11.55 -17.44 6.44
CA ILE A 6 11.92 -16.33 5.54
C ILE A 6 11.45 -16.61 4.10
N LEU A 7 11.51 -17.87 3.69
CA LEU A 7 11.04 -18.36 2.40
C LEU A 7 9.55 -18.08 2.14
N ASN A 8 8.68 -18.22 3.15
CA ASN A 8 7.25 -17.96 3.01
C ASN A 8 6.97 -16.48 2.78
N SER A 9 7.68 -15.59 3.48
CA SER A 9 7.56 -14.14 3.28
C SER A 9 8.07 -13.72 1.90
N LEU A 10 9.16 -14.35 1.44
CA LEU A 10 9.70 -14.13 0.10
C LEU A 10 8.71 -14.58 -0.98
N ALA A 11 8.15 -15.79 -0.85
CA ALA A 11 7.17 -16.35 -1.77
C ALA A 11 5.88 -15.54 -1.81
N ALA A 12 5.33 -15.15 -0.65
CA ALA A 12 4.16 -14.27 -0.57
C ALA A 12 4.42 -12.92 -1.24
N GLY A 13 5.60 -12.34 -1.02
CA GLY A 13 6.05 -11.13 -1.69
C GLY A 13 6.11 -11.33 -3.21
N ALA A 14 6.70 -12.42 -3.68
CA ALA A 14 6.83 -12.70 -5.11
C ALA A 14 5.48 -12.81 -5.82
N VAL A 15 4.51 -13.53 -5.23
CA VAL A 15 3.15 -13.60 -5.78
C VAL A 15 2.50 -12.21 -5.81
N PHE A 16 2.68 -11.40 -4.77
CA PHE A 16 2.16 -10.04 -4.72
C PHE A 16 2.78 -9.13 -5.78
N GLY A 17 4.11 -9.18 -5.95
CA GLY A 17 4.84 -8.43 -6.96
C GLY A 17 4.43 -8.78 -8.39
N ALA A 18 4.34 -10.07 -8.68
CA ALA A 18 3.85 -10.55 -9.97
C ALA A 18 2.40 -10.09 -10.22
N ALA A 19 1.52 -10.17 -9.23
CA ALA A 19 0.13 -9.71 -9.36
C ALA A 19 0.03 -8.19 -9.62
N LEU A 20 0.84 -7.36 -8.95
CA LEU A 20 0.90 -5.91 -9.19
C LEU A 20 1.38 -5.58 -10.61
N THR A 21 2.41 -6.29 -11.07
CA THR A 21 2.95 -6.12 -12.42
C THR A 21 1.92 -6.56 -13.47
N ALA A 22 1.29 -7.73 -13.30
CA ALA A 22 0.26 -8.24 -14.21
C ALA A 22 -0.98 -7.33 -14.27
N ALA A 23 -1.36 -6.72 -13.15
CA ALA A 23 -2.48 -5.77 -13.10
C ALA A 23 -2.16 -4.40 -13.74
N GLY A 24 -0.90 -4.12 -14.10
CA GLY A 24 -0.48 -2.85 -14.71
C GLY A 24 -0.55 -1.63 -13.78
N VAL A 25 -0.90 -1.83 -12.50
CA VAL A 25 -1.01 -0.75 -11.50
C VAL A 25 0.35 -0.18 -11.09
N TYR A 26 1.45 -0.77 -11.57
CA TYR A 26 2.79 -0.23 -11.39
C TYR A 26 3.11 0.94 -12.32
N SER A 27 2.36 1.14 -13.40
CA SER A 27 2.65 2.22 -14.35
C SER A 27 2.48 3.61 -13.72
N PRO A 28 3.46 4.53 -13.86
CA PRO A 28 3.32 5.90 -13.41
C PRO A 28 2.12 6.63 -14.04
N SER A 29 1.81 6.35 -15.31
CA SER A 29 0.68 6.98 -16.00
C SER A 29 -0.67 6.57 -15.42
N VAL A 30 -0.80 5.33 -14.93
CA VAL A 30 -2.01 4.86 -14.25
C VAL A 30 -2.16 5.53 -12.89
N ILE A 31 -1.06 5.66 -12.12
CA ILE A 31 -1.07 6.26 -10.79
C ILE A 31 -1.36 7.77 -10.86
N VAL A 32 -0.63 8.50 -11.71
CA VAL A 32 -0.85 9.94 -11.92
C VAL A 32 -2.19 10.20 -12.59
N GLY A 33 -2.58 9.37 -13.56
CA GLY A 33 -3.88 9.46 -14.24
C GLY A 33 -5.06 9.33 -13.28
N GLN A 34 -4.94 8.46 -12.27
CA GLN A 34 -5.94 8.35 -11.21
C GLN A 34 -6.03 9.62 -10.35
N MET A 35 -4.91 10.24 -10.01
CA MET A 35 -4.90 11.52 -9.26
C MET A 35 -5.36 12.69 -10.13
N GLN A 36 -5.26 12.57 -11.44
CA GLN A 36 -5.78 13.51 -12.43
C GLN A 36 -7.24 13.29 -12.79
N LEU A 37 -7.89 12.25 -12.25
CA LEU A 37 -9.23 11.80 -12.64
C LEU A 37 -9.38 11.54 -14.15
N SER A 38 -8.28 11.23 -14.82
CA SER A 38 -8.23 10.94 -16.27
C SER A 38 -8.15 9.44 -16.57
N ASP A 39 -7.80 8.65 -15.57
CA ASP A 39 -7.73 7.19 -15.67
C ASP A 39 -8.23 6.54 -14.38
N PHE A 40 -9.22 5.65 -14.50
CA PHE A 40 -9.81 4.94 -13.37
C PHE A 40 -9.40 3.47 -13.31
N HIS A 41 -8.37 3.06 -14.06
CA HIS A 41 -7.82 1.70 -14.02
C HIS A 41 -7.39 1.30 -12.61
N MET A 42 -6.68 2.18 -11.90
CA MET A 42 -6.21 1.90 -10.53
C MET A 42 -7.39 1.71 -9.57
N LEU A 43 -8.40 2.57 -9.62
CA LEU A 43 -9.59 2.47 -8.77
C LEU A 43 -10.35 1.15 -9.02
N LYS A 44 -10.57 0.76 -10.28
CA LYS A 44 -11.24 -0.50 -10.63
C LYS A 44 -10.48 -1.72 -10.11
N ALA A 45 -9.16 -1.75 -10.33
CA ALA A 45 -8.32 -2.84 -9.83
C ALA A 45 -8.31 -2.91 -8.30
N PHE A 46 -8.29 -1.76 -7.64
CA PHE A 46 -8.30 -1.65 -6.19
C PHE A 46 -9.62 -2.12 -5.57
N LEU A 47 -10.76 -1.72 -6.14
CA LEU A 47 -12.08 -2.20 -5.71
C LEU A 47 -12.17 -3.73 -5.84
N ALA A 48 -11.77 -4.28 -6.99
CA ALA A 48 -11.77 -5.72 -7.24
C ALA A 48 -10.81 -6.48 -6.30
N ALA A 49 -9.63 -5.92 -6.02
CA ALA A 49 -8.67 -6.47 -5.06
C ALA A 49 -9.20 -6.45 -3.64
N SER A 50 -9.86 -5.37 -3.23
CA SER A 50 -10.41 -5.24 -1.88
C SER A 50 -11.58 -6.19 -1.64
N ALA A 51 -12.47 -6.37 -2.63
CA ALA A 51 -13.58 -7.32 -2.62
C ALA A 51 -13.06 -8.76 -2.50
N SER A 52 -12.25 -9.21 -3.47
CA SER A 52 -11.64 -10.55 -3.41
C SER A 52 -10.82 -10.80 -2.13
N SER A 53 -10.16 -9.77 -1.58
CA SER A 53 -9.46 -9.86 -0.29
C SER A 53 -10.40 -10.03 0.91
N ALA A 54 -11.59 -9.44 0.90
CA ALA A 54 -12.57 -9.60 1.97
C ALA A 54 -13.06 -11.05 2.06
N ILE A 55 -13.34 -11.66 0.91
CA ILE A 55 -13.65 -13.09 0.80
C ILE A 55 -12.47 -13.93 1.29
N ALA A 56 -11.25 -13.64 0.83
CA ALA A 56 -10.04 -14.35 1.25
C ALA A 56 -9.83 -14.33 2.77
N ILE A 57 -10.06 -13.20 3.43
CA ILE A 57 -9.92 -13.05 4.88
C ILE A 57 -10.99 -13.86 5.62
N ILE A 58 -12.25 -13.85 5.16
CA ILE A 58 -13.32 -14.67 5.75
C ILE A 58 -12.97 -16.16 5.66
N ILE A 59 -12.53 -16.62 4.49
CA ILE A 59 -12.14 -18.02 4.28
C ILE A 59 -10.97 -18.39 5.19
N SER A 60 -9.92 -17.54 5.24
CA SER A 60 -8.73 -17.81 6.06
C SER A 60 -9.06 -17.95 7.55
N GLN A 61 -9.99 -17.14 8.07
CA GLN A 61 -10.42 -17.23 9.46
C GLN A 61 -11.36 -18.40 9.73
N ARG A 62 -12.23 -18.78 8.78
CA ARG A 62 -13.03 -20.02 8.89
C ARG A 62 -12.14 -21.26 8.95
N LEU A 63 -11.05 -21.25 8.20
CA LEU A 63 -10.04 -22.32 8.22
C LEU A 63 -9.08 -22.22 9.42
N GLN A 64 -9.29 -21.27 10.35
CA GLN A 64 -8.43 -21.00 11.52
C GLN A 64 -6.95 -20.79 11.20
N LEU A 65 -6.63 -20.43 9.95
CA LEU A 65 -5.25 -20.24 9.49
C LEU A 65 -4.62 -19.01 10.13
N THR A 66 -5.42 -17.99 10.45
CA THR A 66 -4.96 -16.73 11.04
C THR A 66 -6.00 -16.05 11.91
N ASN A 67 -5.51 -15.30 12.90
CA ASN A 67 -6.31 -14.39 13.71
C ASN A 67 -6.02 -12.94 13.30
N CYS A 68 -6.33 -12.58 12.03
CA CYS A 68 -6.13 -11.23 11.53
C CYS A 68 -6.99 -10.25 12.33
N LYS A 69 -6.32 -9.38 13.10
CA LYS A 69 -6.97 -8.28 13.79
C LYS A 69 -7.16 -7.11 12.80
N PRO A 70 -8.33 -6.44 12.81
CA PRO A 70 -8.52 -5.21 12.07
C PRO A 70 -7.46 -4.18 12.41
N ARG A 71 -7.03 -3.40 11.41
CA ARG A 71 -6.04 -2.34 11.63
C ARG A 71 -6.57 -1.31 12.63
N THR A 72 -5.75 -1.04 13.64
CA THR A 72 -5.99 0.00 14.64
C THR A 72 -5.65 1.37 14.08
N PRO A 73 -6.30 2.43 14.57
CA PRO A 73 -5.96 3.79 14.19
C PRO A 73 -4.58 4.19 14.69
N ASN A 74 -3.98 5.13 13.97
CA ASN A 74 -2.70 5.74 14.29
C ASN A 74 -2.91 7.25 14.48
N THR A 75 -2.33 7.80 15.55
CA THR A 75 -2.54 9.19 15.94
C THR A 75 -1.24 9.98 16.08
N LEU A 76 -1.33 11.29 15.85
CA LEU A 76 -0.29 12.29 16.08
C LEU A 76 -0.61 13.18 17.30
N ASN A 77 -1.67 12.86 18.06
CA ASN A 77 -2.15 13.62 19.21
C ASN A 77 -2.44 15.11 18.91
N LEU A 78 -2.87 15.42 17.69
CA LEU A 78 -3.14 16.78 17.25
C LEU A 78 -4.61 17.18 17.42
N PHE A 79 -5.55 16.42 16.83
CA PHE A 79 -6.97 16.81 16.81
C PHE A 79 -7.99 15.67 16.89
N SER A 80 -7.60 14.44 16.53
CA SER A 80 -8.51 13.30 16.45
C SER A 80 -7.74 12.00 16.64
N PRO A 81 -8.35 10.92 17.15
CA PRO A 81 -7.71 9.61 17.21
C PRO A 81 -7.31 9.04 15.82
N TYR A 82 -7.77 9.65 14.72
CA TYR A 82 -7.46 9.27 13.34
C TYR A 82 -6.61 10.32 12.59
N ASP A 83 -6.10 11.34 13.27
CA ASP A 83 -5.32 12.41 12.66
C ASP A 83 -4.08 11.92 11.90
N GLY A 84 -3.35 10.93 12.44
CA GLY A 84 -2.22 10.28 11.76
C GLY A 84 -2.64 9.55 10.49
N ASN A 85 -3.81 8.88 10.52
CA ASN A 85 -4.41 8.25 9.35
C ASN A 85 -4.79 9.27 8.25
N ILE A 86 -5.33 10.43 8.65
CA ILE A 86 -5.79 11.47 7.73
C ILE A 86 -4.60 12.22 7.13
N LEU A 87 -3.72 12.76 7.99
CA LEU A 87 -2.55 13.54 7.56
C LEU A 87 -1.54 12.65 6.82
N GLY A 88 -1.25 11.46 7.36
CA GLY A 88 -0.38 10.49 6.70
C GLY A 88 -0.95 10.00 5.37
N GLY A 89 -2.26 9.76 5.31
CA GLY A 89 -2.97 9.43 4.07
C GLY A 89 -2.83 10.55 3.03
N GLY A 90 -3.11 11.80 3.41
CA GLY A 90 -2.96 12.95 2.52
C GLY A 90 -1.53 13.12 1.98
N LEU A 91 -0.51 13.03 2.85
CA LEU A 91 0.90 13.08 2.45
C LEU A 91 1.28 11.94 1.50
N LEU A 92 0.78 10.73 1.76
CA LEU A 92 0.93 9.59 0.87
C LEU A 92 0.32 9.88 -0.50
N GLY A 93 -0.88 10.47 -0.55
CA GLY A 93 -1.54 10.90 -1.79
C GLY A 93 -0.74 11.92 -2.60
N ILE A 94 -0.23 12.95 -1.93
CA ILE A 94 0.64 13.97 -2.53
C ILE A 94 1.91 13.33 -3.09
N GLY A 95 2.53 12.41 -2.33
CA GLY A 95 3.68 11.63 -2.77
C GLY A 95 3.37 10.81 -4.04
N MET A 96 2.19 10.18 -4.12
CA MET A 96 1.76 9.43 -5.30
C MET A 96 1.59 10.34 -6.51
N ALA A 97 1.00 11.52 -6.33
CA ALA A 97 0.83 12.50 -7.41
C ALA A 97 2.17 13.05 -7.92
N LEU A 98 3.16 13.25 -7.04
CA LEU A 98 4.50 13.76 -7.41
C LEU A 98 5.38 12.73 -8.10
N SER A 99 5.37 11.50 -7.60
CA SER A 99 6.31 10.45 -8.03
C SER A 99 5.73 9.52 -9.09
N GLY A 100 4.40 9.45 -9.21
CA GLY A 100 3.73 8.41 -10.01
C GLY A 100 4.00 7.01 -9.48
N ALA A 101 4.23 6.86 -8.17
CA ALA A 101 4.55 5.58 -7.54
C ALA A 101 3.76 5.42 -6.24
N CYS A 102 3.70 4.20 -5.71
CA CYS A 102 3.31 3.96 -4.33
C CYS A 102 4.30 2.99 -3.68
N PRO A 103 4.35 2.86 -2.34
CA PRO A 103 5.36 2.02 -1.68
C PRO A 103 5.33 0.56 -2.14
N GLY A 104 4.16 0.03 -2.54
CA GLY A 104 4.04 -1.33 -3.06
C GLY A 104 4.44 -1.47 -4.53
N THR A 105 4.15 -0.46 -5.37
CA THR A 105 4.40 -0.51 -6.82
C THR A 105 5.79 -0.02 -7.20
N LEU A 106 6.47 0.70 -6.31
CA LEU A 106 7.85 1.16 -6.50
C LEU A 106 8.79 0.00 -6.82
N LEU A 107 8.63 -1.15 -6.16
CA LEU A 107 9.49 -2.31 -6.38
C LEU A 107 9.25 -2.95 -7.78
N PRO A 108 7.99 -3.19 -8.20
CA PRO A 108 7.67 -3.49 -9.59
C PRO A 108 8.21 -2.48 -10.61
N GLN A 109 8.10 -1.17 -10.35
CA GLN A 109 8.58 -0.14 -11.26
C GLN A 109 10.07 -0.27 -11.56
N ILE A 110 10.87 -0.52 -10.53
CA ILE A 110 12.32 -0.73 -10.67
C ILE A 110 12.58 -2.04 -11.42
N ALA A 111 11.85 -3.11 -11.09
CA ALA A 111 11.95 -4.40 -11.76
C ALA A 111 11.64 -4.31 -13.27
N THR A 112 10.68 -3.46 -13.65
CA THR A 112 10.27 -3.25 -15.04
C THR A 112 11.08 -2.18 -15.77
N GLY A 113 12.08 -1.57 -15.13
CA GLY A 113 12.96 -0.58 -15.75
C GLY A 113 12.39 0.84 -15.89
N VAL A 114 11.40 1.22 -15.08
CA VAL A 114 10.83 2.59 -15.10
C VAL A 114 11.89 3.60 -14.66
N ARG A 115 12.17 4.61 -15.51
CA ARG A 115 13.24 5.60 -15.30
C ARG A 115 13.13 6.40 -14.00
N SER A 116 11.91 6.72 -13.56
CA SER A 116 11.69 7.43 -12.29
C SER A 116 11.89 6.53 -11.06
N GLY A 117 11.74 5.21 -11.21
CA GLY A 117 11.75 4.24 -10.11
C GLY A 117 12.95 4.34 -9.17
N PRO A 118 14.21 4.36 -9.67
CA PRO A 118 15.39 4.49 -8.82
C PRO A 118 15.42 5.78 -7.99
N PHE A 119 14.96 6.91 -8.55
CA PHE A 119 14.89 8.19 -7.84
C PHE A 119 13.82 8.18 -6.75
N VAL A 120 12.67 7.55 -7.01
CA VAL A 120 11.64 7.36 -5.99
C VAL A 120 12.13 6.42 -4.89
N LEU A 121 12.90 5.37 -5.22
CA LEU A 121 13.50 4.48 -4.24
C LEU A 121 14.48 5.23 -3.33
N LEU A 122 15.34 6.06 -3.90
CA LEU A 122 16.24 6.92 -3.15
C LEU A 122 15.44 7.80 -2.16
N GLY A 123 14.39 8.45 -2.65
CA GLY A 123 13.47 9.22 -1.81
C GLY A 123 12.80 8.39 -0.72
N GLY A 124 12.36 7.17 -1.04
CA GLY A 124 11.72 6.26 -0.10
C GLY A 124 12.67 5.78 1.00
N ILE A 125 13.93 5.50 0.67
CA ILE A 125 14.96 5.15 1.66
C ILE A 125 15.24 6.36 2.57
N LEU A 126 15.41 7.55 1.99
CA LEU A 126 15.58 8.79 2.76
C LEU A 126 14.37 9.06 3.68
N GLY A 127 13.15 8.87 3.18
CA GLY A 127 11.92 8.98 3.95
C GLY A 127 11.84 7.95 5.08
N GLY A 128 12.32 6.72 4.85
CA GLY A 128 12.43 5.67 5.86
C GLY A 128 13.41 6.03 6.97
N ILE A 129 14.58 6.55 6.61
CA ILE A 129 15.60 7.05 7.56
C ILE A 129 15.05 8.21 8.38
N LEU A 130 14.39 9.18 7.72
CA LEU A 130 13.80 10.36 8.36
C LEU A 130 12.69 9.96 9.34
N PHE A 131 11.80 9.06 8.93
CA PHE A 131 10.73 8.57 9.78
C PHE A 131 11.26 7.76 10.97
N SER A 132 12.21 6.85 10.74
CA SER A 132 12.83 6.03 11.78
C SER A 132 13.51 6.89 12.86
N GLY A 133 14.27 7.91 12.46
CA GLY A 133 15.01 8.76 13.39
C GLY A 133 14.14 9.80 14.09
N TYR A 134 13.27 10.49 13.35
CA TYR A 134 12.53 11.66 13.86
C TYR A 134 11.01 11.45 13.88
N GLY A 135 10.47 10.75 12.89
CA GLY A 135 9.02 10.54 12.73
C GLY A 135 8.37 9.74 13.86
N LYS A 136 9.04 8.69 14.36
CA LYS A 136 8.54 7.85 15.47
C LYS A 136 8.21 8.65 16.73
N ARG A 137 8.92 9.76 16.99
CA ARG A 137 8.70 10.63 18.16
C ARG A 137 7.35 11.35 18.11
N TYR A 138 6.79 11.57 16.93
CA TYR A 138 5.51 12.27 16.76
C TYR A 138 4.30 11.33 16.81
N LEU A 139 4.51 10.01 16.78
CA LEU A 139 3.42 9.06 16.94
C LEU A 139 2.94 9.04 18.40
N GLY A 140 1.64 9.29 18.57
CA GLY A 140 0.95 9.21 19.84
C GLY A 140 0.38 7.82 20.12
N MET A 141 -0.21 7.68 21.31
CA MET A 141 -1.03 6.52 21.66
C MET A 141 -2.50 6.95 21.64
N VAL A 142 -3.33 6.20 20.93
CA VAL A 142 -4.78 6.40 20.94
C VAL A 142 -5.27 6.08 22.35
N SER A 143 -5.77 7.09 23.08
CA SER A 143 -6.32 6.90 24.43
C SER A 143 -7.79 6.48 24.45
N ASP A 144 -8.49 6.59 23.33
CA ASP A 144 -9.92 6.27 23.26
C ASP A 144 -10.16 4.75 23.21
N GLY A 145 -10.58 4.18 24.35
CA GLY A 145 -10.82 2.75 24.52
C GLY A 145 -11.93 2.21 23.63
N GLU A 146 -12.94 3.02 23.28
CA GLU A 146 -14.02 2.58 22.39
C GLU A 146 -13.55 2.46 20.93
N THR A 147 -12.76 3.41 20.46
CA THR A 147 -12.14 3.35 19.13
C THR A 147 -11.17 2.18 18.99
N ILE A 148 -10.50 1.78 20.08
CA ILE A 148 -9.66 0.57 20.12
C ILE A 148 -10.53 -0.70 20.13
N ALA A 149 -11.65 -0.69 20.86
CA ALA A 149 -12.54 -1.84 21.00
C ALA A 149 -13.39 -2.13 19.75
N LYS A 150 -13.80 -1.08 19.01
CA LYS A 150 -14.63 -1.17 17.79
C LYS A 150 -13.90 -0.56 16.58
N PRO A 151 -12.85 -1.22 16.06
CA PRO A 151 -12.06 -0.70 14.94
C PRO A 151 -12.80 -0.74 13.57
N THR A 152 -13.90 -1.49 13.46
CA THR A 152 -14.61 -1.72 12.19
C THR A 152 -15.97 -1.01 12.12
N VAL A 153 -16.43 -0.70 10.91
CA VAL A 153 -17.72 -0.03 10.66
C VAL A 153 -18.88 -0.87 11.23
N TYR A 154 -18.89 -2.17 10.98
CA TYR A 154 -19.97 -3.05 11.42
C TYR A 154 -20.03 -3.20 12.94
N GLN A 155 -18.89 -3.21 13.63
CA GLN A 155 -18.87 -3.21 15.10
C GLN A 155 -19.40 -1.90 15.70
N LYS A 156 -19.12 -0.74 15.06
CA LYS A 156 -19.69 0.54 15.50
C LYS A 156 -21.19 0.62 15.26
N MET A 157 -21.68 0.03 14.17
CA MET A 157 -23.10 -0.01 13.82
C MET A 157 -23.88 -1.14 14.49
N GLY A 158 -23.22 -2.03 15.26
CA GLY A 158 -23.87 -3.18 15.90
C GLY A 158 -24.33 -4.28 14.93
N GLY A 159 -23.77 -4.30 13.71
CA GLY A 159 -24.15 -5.24 12.64
C GLY A 159 -23.31 -6.51 12.61
N ASP A 160 -23.85 -7.56 12.00
CA ASP A 160 -23.10 -8.79 11.73
C ASP A 160 -22.06 -8.59 10.62
N ARG A 161 -20.92 -9.27 10.78
CA ARG A 161 -19.79 -9.15 9.88
C ARG A 161 -20.09 -9.72 8.49
N THR A 162 -20.78 -10.85 8.40
CA THR A 162 -21.05 -11.47 7.09
C THR A 162 -21.97 -10.59 6.25
N ASN A 163 -22.98 -9.99 6.87
CA ASN A 163 -23.85 -9.02 6.21
C ASN A 163 -23.08 -7.77 5.77
N ALA A 164 -22.21 -7.24 6.63
CA ALA A 164 -21.41 -6.06 6.29
C ALA A 164 -20.45 -6.32 5.11
N VAL A 165 -19.82 -7.49 5.06
CA VAL A 165 -18.97 -7.86 3.92
C VAL A 165 -19.81 -8.10 2.66
N ALA A 166 -20.99 -8.72 2.76
CA ALA A 166 -21.88 -8.88 1.60
C ALA A 166 -22.31 -7.52 1.02
N VAL A 167 -22.64 -6.54 1.86
CA VAL A 167 -22.94 -5.16 1.43
C VAL A 167 -21.71 -4.52 0.77
N TYR A 168 -20.53 -4.71 1.36
CA TYR A 168 -19.28 -4.19 0.80
C TYR A 168 -18.95 -4.79 -0.58
N GLU A 169 -19.13 -6.09 -0.75
CA GLU A 169 -18.97 -6.78 -2.05
C GLU A 169 -19.89 -6.17 -3.11
N VAL A 170 -21.18 -6.03 -2.79
CA VAL A 170 -22.16 -5.41 -3.71
C VAL A 170 -21.76 -3.98 -4.06
N MET A 171 -21.34 -3.20 -3.06
CA MET A 171 -20.86 -1.83 -3.27
C MET A 171 -19.64 -1.80 -4.21
N CYS A 172 -18.63 -2.65 -3.98
CA CYS A 172 -17.45 -2.73 -4.83
C CYS A 172 -17.79 -3.13 -6.26
N LEU A 173 -18.61 -4.16 -6.45
CA LEU A 173 -19.04 -4.61 -7.78
C LEU A 173 -19.86 -3.53 -8.51
N SER A 174 -20.79 -2.87 -7.82
CA SER A 174 -21.53 -1.75 -8.39
C SER A 174 -20.64 -0.57 -8.77
N GLY A 175 -19.60 -0.29 -7.97
CA GLY A 175 -18.63 0.76 -8.24
C GLY A 175 -17.79 0.45 -9.47
N ILE A 176 -17.33 -0.79 -9.60
CA ILE A 176 -16.58 -1.25 -10.78
C ILE A 176 -17.44 -1.11 -12.04
N GLU A 177 -18.69 -1.58 -12.00
CA GLU A 177 -19.58 -1.54 -13.17
C GLU A 177 -19.98 -0.10 -13.54
N ALA A 178 -20.27 0.75 -12.54
CA ALA A 178 -20.52 2.17 -12.76
C ALA A 178 -19.33 2.85 -13.44
N VAL A 179 -18.12 2.69 -12.88
CA VAL A 179 -16.90 3.30 -13.43
C VAL A 179 -16.59 2.73 -14.83
N ARG A 180 -16.83 1.44 -15.07
CA ARG A 180 -16.65 0.82 -16.38
C ARG A 180 -17.59 1.42 -17.43
N LYS A 181 -18.83 1.73 -17.06
CA LYS A 181 -19.83 2.36 -17.95
C LYS A 181 -19.47 3.79 -18.33
N PHE A 182 -18.94 4.57 -17.39
CA PHE A 182 -18.56 5.97 -17.65
C PHE A 182 -17.15 6.12 -18.24
N TYR A 183 -16.22 5.22 -17.91
CA TYR A 183 -14.81 5.26 -18.31
C TYR A 183 -14.33 3.88 -18.78
N PRO A 184 -14.53 3.56 -20.09
CA PRO A 184 -14.09 2.29 -20.66
C PRO A 184 -12.57 2.11 -20.54
N GLU A 185 -12.12 0.86 -20.49
CA GLU A 185 -10.69 0.55 -20.34
C GLU A 185 -9.87 1.03 -21.52
N LYS A 186 -8.71 1.62 -21.24
CA LYS A 186 -7.73 1.97 -22.27
C LYS A 186 -6.98 0.72 -22.70
N VAL A 187 -6.84 0.53 -24.01
CA VAL A 187 -6.12 -0.59 -24.63
C VAL A 187 -4.62 -0.43 -24.33
N GLY A 188 -3.97 -1.45 -23.75
CA GLY A 188 -2.53 -1.44 -23.47
C GLY A 188 -2.07 -2.00 -22.10
N VAL A 189 -2.99 -2.56 -21.29
CA VAL A 189 -2.64 -3.24 -20.02
C VAL A 189 -2.74 -4.76 -20.19
N LEU A 190 -1.82 -5.51 -19.57
CA LEU A 190 -1.71 -6.98 -19.67
C LEU A 190 -2.98 -7.73 -19.23
N LEU A 191 -3.67 -7.20 -18.22
CA LEU A 191 -4.94 -7.72 -17.72
C LEU A 191 -5.95 -6.57 -17.57
N PRO A 192 -7.25 -6.84 -17.83
CA PRO A 192 -8.33 -5.94 -17.43
C PRO A 192 -8.26 -5.61 -15.94
N ALA A 193 -8.65 -4.39 -15.55
CA ALA A 193 -8.46 -3.89 -14.19
C ALA A 193 -9.07 -4.82 -13.14
N ALA A 194 -10.27 -5.33 -13.41
CA ALA A 194 -10.97 -6.25 -12.52
C ALA A 194 -10.22 -7.59 -12.34
N VAL A 195 -9.70 -8.16 -13.43
CA VAL A 195 -8.95 -9.43 -13.40
C VAL A 195 -7.62 -9.25 -12.67
N GLY A 196 -6.91 -8.14 -12.94
CA GLY A 196 -5.72 -7.77 -12.18
C GLY A 196 -6.01 -7.61 -10.68
N GLY A 197 -7.13 -6.99 -10.34
CA GLY A 197 -7.60 -6.87 -8.97
C GLY A 197 -7.85 -8.22 -8.30
N LEU A 198 -8.49 -9.17 -8.98
CA LEU A 198 -8.70 -10.54 -8.47
C LEU A 198 -7.37 -11.25 -8.18
N TRP A 199 -6.37 -11.12 -9.05
CA TRP A 199 -5.03 -11.66 -8.80
C TRP A 199 -4.34 -11.02 -7.60
N ILE A 200 -4.52 -9.72 -7.39
CA ILE A 200 -4.03 -9.04 -6.20
C ILE A 200 -4.76 -9.56 -4.95
N GLY A 201 -6.07 -9.79 -4.98
CA GLY A 201 -6.77 -10.41 -3.86
C GLY A 201 -6.37 -11.88 -3.62
N PHE A 202 -6.06 -12.63 -4.68
CA PHE A 202 -5.49 -13.97 -4.54
C PHE A 202 -4.10 -13.93 -3.86
N SER A 203 -3.28 -12.93 -4.19
CA SER A 203 -2.00 -12.74 -3.52
C SER A 203 -2.16 -12.41 -2.02
N GLN A 204 -3.24 -11.72 -1.61
CA GLN A 204 -3.59 -11.53 -0.20
C GLN A 204 -3.90 -12.88 0.47
N PHE A 205 -4.70 -13.73 -0.17
CA PHE A 205 -4.98 -15.07 0.34
C PHE A 205 -3.69 -15.89 0.53
N MET A 206 -2.81 -15.88 -0.47
CA MET A 206 -1.50 -16.55 -0.40
C MET A 206 -0.62 -15.98 0.72
N SER A 207 -0.60 -14.65 0.89
CA SER A 207 0.14 -14.01 1.98
C SER A 207 -0.37 -14.45 3.35
N LEU A 208 -1.70 -14.52 3.54
CA LEU A 208 -2.30 -14.99 4.78
C LEU A 208 -2.00 -16.46 5.03
N PHE A 209 -2.07 -17.30 3.99
CA PHE A 209 -1.78 -18.73 4.09
C PHE A 209 -0.31 -19.00 4.46
N LEU A 210 0.63 -18.29 3.83
CA LEU A 210 2.07 -18.54 3.99
C LEU A 210 2.69 -17.83 5.22
N THR A 211 2.28 -16.59 5.49
CA THR A 211 2.95 -15.71 6.48
C THR A 211 2.06 -15.38 7.68
N GLY A 212 0.79 -15.74 7.62
CA GLY A 212 -0.18 -15.36 8.62
C GLY A 212 -0.46 -13.85 8.72
N SER A 213 0.07 -13.05 7.79
CA SER A 213 0.09 -11.60 7.84
C SER A 213 -0.52 -10.98 6.59
N THR A 214 -1.19 -9.84 6.77
CA THR A 214 -1.78 -9.06 5.68
C THR A 214 -0.71 -8.38 4.82
N LEU A 215 -1.00 -8.11 3.55
CA LEU A 215 -0.08 -7.43 2.64
C LEU A 215 0.33 -6.04 3.14
N GLY A 216 1.61 -5.70 2.94
CA GLY A 216 2.13 -4.36 3.24
C GLY A 216 3.64 -4.25 3.01
N VAL A 217 4.05 -3.25 2.23
CA VAL A 217 5.46 -3.04 1.84
C VAL A 217 6.11 -1.88 2.61
N SER A 218 5.32 -0.93 3.12
CA SER A 218 5.87 0.28 3.78
C SER A 218 6.75 0.02 5.00
N THR A 219 6.58 -1.12 5.68
CA THR A 219 7.45 -1.55 6.79
C THR A 219 8.88 -1.83 6.34
N ALA A 220 9.10 -2.24 5.09
CA ALA A 220 10.44 -2.48 4.56
C ALA A 220 11.29 -1.19 4.57
N TYR A 221 10.71 -0.05 4.18
CA TYR A 221 11.43 1.23 4.16
C TYR A 221 11.78 1.72 5.57
N GLU A 222 10.90 1.52 6.54
CA GLU A 222 11.21 1.79 7.95
C GLU A 222 12.33 0.88 8.47
N GLN A 223 12.30 -0.42 8.13
CA GLN A 223 13.34 -1.37 8.53
C GLN A 223 14.71 -1.03 7.93
N LEU A 224 14.75 -0.52 6.70
CA LEU A 224 15.97 0.00 6.09
C LEU A 224 16.47 1.25 6.84
N GLY A 225 15.57 2.14 7.27
CA GLY A 225 15.91 3.28 8.12
C GLY A 225 16.45 2.88 9.50
N ASP A 226 15.79 1.91 10.15
CA ASP A 226 16.22 1.36 11.44
C ASP A 226 17.59 0.67 11.31
N LEU A 227 17.84 -0.02 10.19
CA LEU A 227 19.14 -0.62 9.88
C LEU A 227 20.23 0.43 9.69
N TYR A 228 19.92 1.55 9.03
CA TYR A 228 20.84 2.68 8.88
C TYR A 228 21.26 3.25 10.24
N TRP A 229 20.29 3.54 11.12
CA TRP A 229 20.56 4.08 12.46
C TRP A 229 21.28 3.07 13.39
N TRP A 230 20.97 1.79 13.24
CA TRP A 230 21.68 0.73 13.96
C TRP A 230 23.14 0.59 13.49
N LEU A 231 23.38 0.65 12.17
CA LEU A 231 24.73 0.61 11.60
C LEU A 231 25.53 1.84 12.01
N SER A 232 24.95 3.05 11.93
CA SER A 232 25.63 4.28 12.32
C SER A 232 25.97 4.29 13.81
N GLY A 233 25.04 3.88 14.68
CA GLY A 233 25.31 3.74 16.12
C GLY A 233 26.34 2.66 16.45
N ARG A 234 26.43 1.57 15.67
CA ARG A 234 27.48 0.55 15.84
C ARG A 234 28.84 1.03 15.38
N VAL A 235 28.92 1.64 14.20
CA VAL A 235 30.18 2.04 13.57
C VAL A 235 30.75 3.30 14.23
N LEU A 236 29.93 4.29 14.52
CA LEU A 236 30.37 5.58 15.06
C LEU A 236 30.45 5.58 16.59
N GLU A 237 29.50 4.93 17.27
CA GLU A 237 29.36 5.03 18.74
C GLU A 237 29.66 3.72 19.47
N GLY A 238 29.98 2.63 18.76
CA GLY A 238 30.26 1.32 19.35
C GLY A 238 29.06 0.67 20.07
N LYS A 239 27.84 1.19 19.90
CA LYS A 239 26.65 0.72 20.63
C LYS A 239 26.23 -0.68 20.19
N LYS A 240 26.26 -1.65 21.11
CA LYS A 240 25.78 -3.02 20.84
C LYS A 240 24.26 -3.13 21.05
N GLY A 241 23.50 -2.70 20.05
CA GLY A 241 22.05 -2.92 20.00
C GLY A 241 21.66 -4.23 19.30
N PRO A 242 20.47 -4.80 19.59
CA PRO A 242 19.91 -5.91 18.83
C PRO A 242 19.64 -5.51 17.38
N MET A 243 19.77 -6.44 16.44
CA MET A 243 19.53 -6.18 15.02
C MET A 243 18.04 -5.88 14.77
N PRO A 244 17.69 -4.88 13.94
CA PRO A 244 16.30 -4.59 13.61
C PRO A 244 15.65 -5.73 12.81
N SER A 245 14.32 -5.80 12.85
CA SER A 245 13.55 -6.79 12.11
C SER A 245 13.73 -6.61 10.60
N ILE A 246 13.81 -7.71 9.85
CA ILE A 246 13.98 -7.71 8.38
C ILE A 246 12.77 -8.30 7.64
N ARG A 247 11.69 -8.65 8.35
CA ARG A 247 10.56 -9.39 7.75
C ARG A 247 9.88 -8.61 6.62
N GLY A 248 9.72 -7.30 6.77
CA GLY A 248 9.15 -6.43 5.76
C GLY A 248 10.10 -6.29 4.57
N THR A 249 11.40 -6.16 4.82
CA THR A 249 12.44 -6.13 3.77
C THR A 249 12.49 -7.42 2.95
N VAL A 250 12.34 -8.59 3.58
CA VAL A 250 12.26 -9.88 2.87
C VAL A 250 11.01 -9.94 2.00
N PHE A 251 9.86 -9.49 2.50
CA PHE A 251 8.63 -9.43 1.71
C PHE A 251 8.76 -8.46 0.51
N ALA A 252 9.38 -7.30 0.72
CA ALA A 252 9.71 -6.34 -0.33
C ALA A 252 10.65 -6.94 -1.38
N ALA A 253 11.72 -7.60 -0.96
CA ALA A 253 12.63 -8.29 -1.88
C ALA A 253 11.90 -9.35 -2.71
N GLY A 254 11.00 -10.12 -2.07
CA GLY A 254 10.11 -11.04 -2.77
C GLY A 254 9.26 -10.33 -3.82
N THR A 255 8.64 -9.20 -3.46
CA THR A 255 7.84 -8.36 -4.38
C THR A 255 8.65 -7.93 -5.60
N MET A 256 9.89 -7.50 -5.40
CA MET A 256 10.78 -7.13 -6.51
C MET A 256 11.14 -8.34 -7.38
N ILE A 257 11.49 -9.48 -6.78
CA ILE A 257 11.84 -10.72 -7.51
C ILE A 257 10.65 -11.23 -8.32
N GLY A 258 9.45 -11.26 -7.74
CA GLY A 258 8.25 -11.71 -8.45
C GLY A 258 7.89 -10.82 -9.64
N ALA A 259 8.07 -9.51 -9.48
CA ALA A 259 7.92 -8.57 -10.59
C ALA A 259 8.99 -8.81 -11.67
N LEU A 260 10.26 -8.98 -11.29
CA LEU A 260 11.36 -9.26 -12.23
C LEU A 260 11.13 -10.56 -13.02
N VAL A 261 10.77 -11.65 -12.33
CA VAL A 261 10.50 -12.94 -12.97
C VAL A 261 9.36 -12.81 -13.96
N LEU A 262 8.27 -12.12 -13.61
CA LEU A 262 7.17 -11.92 -14.54
C LEU A 262 7.60 -11.09 -15.76
N SER A 263 8.39 -10.03 -15.56
CA SER A 263 8.94 -9.21 -16.66
C SER A 263 9.90 -9.97 -17.58
N MET A 264 10.55 -11.02 -17.07
CA MET A 264 11.41 -11.90 -17.89
C MET A 264 10.61 -12.93 -18.67
N LEU A 265 9.45 -13.37 -18.13
CA LEU A 265 8.60 -14.39 -18.75
C LEU A 265 7.64 -13.81 -19.78
N ILE A 266 7.24 -12.55 -19.63
CA ILE A 266 6.25 -11.89 -20.47
C ILE A 266 6.82 -10.54 -20.89
N GLU A 267 6.77 -10.24 -22.19
CA GLU A 267 7.11 -8.93 -22.72
C GLU A 267 6.04 -7.93 -22.29
N ILE A 268 6.33 -7.16 -21.24
CA ILE A 268 5.38 -6.18 -20.72
C ILE A 268 5.46 -4.94 -21.60
N PRO A 269 4.33 -4.44 -22.15
CA PRO A 269 4.32 -3.19 -22.90
C PRO A 269 5.01 -2.10 -22.09
N SER A 270 6.01 -1.43 -22.66
CA SER A 270 6.71 -0.35 -21.97
C SER A 270 5.67 0.66 -21.49
N PRO A 271 5.68 1.05 -20.19
CA PRO A 271 4.76 2.07 -19.71
C PRO A 271 4.99 3.32 -20.53
N ASN A 272 3.97 3.77 -21.29
CA ASN A 272 4.05 4.98 -22.11
C ASN A 272 4.79 6.09 -21.35
N GLU A 273 5.98 6.44 -21.83
CA GLU A 273 6.95 7.33 -21.17
C GLU A 273 6.53 8.81 -21.16
N ASN A 274 5.29 9.12 -21.53
CA ASN A 274 4.81 10.49 -21.73
C ASN A 274 4.66 11.31 -20.43
N ILE A 275 4.98 10.75 -19.25
CA ILE A 275 5.05 11.49 -17.99
C ILE A 275 6.51 11.51 -17.52
N GLU A 276 7.25 12.54 -17.95
CA GLU A 276 8.57 12.82 -17.39
C GLU A 276 8.43 13.34 -15.94
N VAL A 277 8.53 12.42 -14.99
CA VAL A 277 8.71 12.79 -13.58
C VAL A 277 10.15 13.22 -13.40
N SER A 278 10.38 14.52 -13.15
CA SER A 278 11.72 15.02 -12.87
C SER A 278 12.34 14.32 -11.65
N ALA A 279 13.66 14.12 -11.65
CA ALA A 279 14.35 13.43 -10.56
C ALA A 279 14.05 14.06 -9.18
N ALA A 280 13.97 15.40 -9.12
CA ALA A 280 13.61 16.11 -7.89
C ALA A 280 12.19 15.76 -7.41
N ARG A 281 11.20 15.74 -8.30
CA ARG A 281 9.81 15.35 -7.97
C ARG A 281 9.74 13.88 -7.55
N ALA A 282 10.50 13.00 -8.21
CA ALA A 282 10.57 11.59 -7.87
C ALA A 282 11.15 11.37 -6.46
N VAL A 283 12.27 12.03 -6.12
CA VAL A 283 12.89 11.93 -4.78
C VAL A 283 11.97 12.52 -3.71
N MET A 284 11.46 13.74 -3.91
CA MET A 284 10.55 14.39 -2.95
C MET A 284 9.26 13.59 -2.77
N GLY A 285 8.70 13.09 -3.86
CA GLY A 285 7.54 12.20 -3.84
C GLY A 285 7.84 10.93 -3.06
N GLY A 286 9.00 10.29 -3.28
CA GLY A 286 9.45 9.11 -2.54
C GLY A 286 9.55 9.34 -1.02
N ILE A 287 10.09 10.49 -0.60
CA ILE A 287 10.17 10.87 0.82
C ILE A 287 8.76 10.98 1.40
N LEU A 288 7.87 11.75 0.74
CA LEU A 288 6.50 11.96 1.20
C LEU A 288 5.68 10.66 1.20
N LEU A 289 5.87 9.78 0.21
CA LEU A 289 5.23 8.47 0.14
C LEU A 289 5.53 7.64 1.38
N VAL A 290 6.81 7.50 1.73
CA VAL A 290 7.21 6.64 2.85
C VAL A 290 6.85 7.30 4.19
N VAL A 291 7.15 8.58 4.38
CA VAL A 291 6.82 9.30 5.61
C VAL A 291 5.30 9.30 5.84
N GLY A 292 4.51 9.61 4.81
CA GLY A 292 3.05 9.57 4.86
C GLY A 292 2.50 8.18 5.16
N ALA A 293 2.98 7.15 4.46
CA ALA A 293 2.59 5.76 4.74
C ALA A 293 2.92 5.33 6.17
N ARG A 294 4.02 5.82 6.73
CA ARG A 294 4.42 5.49 8.09
C ARG A 294 3.60 6.23 9.15
N PHE A 295 3.29 7.51 8.94
CA PHE A 295 2.35 8.23 9.81
C PHE A 295 0.93 7.66 9.75
N ALA A 296 0.48 7.19 8.59
CA ALA A 296 -0.80 6.52 8.45
C ALA A 296 -0.85 5.12 9.10
N GLY A 297 0.30 4.54 9.48
CA GLY A 297 0.38 3.16 9.97
C GLY A 297 0.32 2.09 8.85
N GLY A 298 0.46 2.50 7.59
CA GLY A 298 0.44 1.61 6.43
C GLY A 298 0.46 2.34 5.08
N CYS A 299 0.78 1.58 4.03
CA CYS A 299 0.70 2.05 2.64
C CYS A 299 -0.66 1.76 1.98
N THR A 300 -0.76 2.13 0.71
CA THR A 300 -1.86 1.82 -0.22
C THR A 300 -2.32 0.37 -0.13
N SER A 301 -1.42 -0.61 -0.20
CA SER A 301 -1.80 -2.03 -0.13
C SER A 301 -2.27 -2.46 1.26
N GLY A 302 -1.67 -1.90 2.31
CA GLY A 302 -2.01 -2.21 3.71
C GLY A 302 -3.38 -1.69 4.13
N HIS A 303 -3.66 -0.40 3.93
CA HIS A 303 -4.98 0.17 4.25
C HIS A 303 -5.99 -0.14 3.16
N GLY A 304 -5.56 -0.10 1.90
CA GLY A 304 -6.47 -0.17 0.78
C GLY A 304 -6.93 -1.56 0.37
N ILE A 305 -6.05 -2.55 0.40
CA ILE A 305 -6.42 -3.93 0.03
C ILE A 305 -6.79 -4.70 1.29
N SER A 306 -5.90 -4.72 2.28
CA SER A 306 -6.11 -5.48 3.53
C SER A 306 -7.00 -4.78 4.56
N GLY A 307 -6.96 -3.45 4.63
CA GLY A 307 -7.68 -2.69 5.66
C GLY A 307 -9.14 -2.45 5.31
N MET A 308 -9.41 -2.07 4.05
CA MET A 308 -10.76 -1.89 3.50
C MET A 308 -11.55 -3.19 3.49
N SER A 309 -10.91 -4.32 3.15
CA SER A 309 -11.54 -5.65 3.18
C SER A 309 -11.96 -6.11 4.58
N GLN A 310 -11.37 -5.52 5.63
CA GLN A 310 -11.78 -5.73 7.02
C GLN A 310 -12.78 -4.67 7.51
N LEU A 311 -13.20 -3.73 6.64
CA LEU A 311 -14.07 -2.60 6.97
C LEU A 311 -13.55 -1.77 8.16
N SER A 312 -12.22 -1.62 8.25
CA SER A 312 -11.57 -0.82 9.30
C SER A 312 -11.78 0.68 9.02
N VAL A 313 -12.29 1.39 10.03
CA VAL A 313 -12.56 2.84 9.93
C VAL A 313 -11.27 3.62 9.63
N ALA A 314 -10.17 3.27 10.30
CA ALA A 314 -8.86 3.89 10.08
C ALA A 314 -8.41 3.74 8.61
N SER A 315 -8.68 2.58 8.02
CA SER A 315 -8.28 2.29 6.64
C SER A 315 -9.14 3.04 5.62
N ILE A 316 -10.45 3.13 5.86
CA ILE A 316 -11.36 3.94 5.04
C ILE A 316 -10.91 5.41 5.05
N LEU A 317 -10.64 5.97 6.22
CA LEU A 317 -10.19 7.36 6.37
C LEU A 317 -8.83 7.57 5.69
N THR A 318 -7.85 6.68 5.90
CA THR A 318 -6.55 6.79 5.23
C THR A 318 -6.68 6.72 3.72
N SER A 319 -7.44 5.77 3.18
CA SER A 319 -7.64 5.63 1.73
C SER A 319 -8.37 6.85 1.14
N ALA A 320 -9.41 7.36 1.80
CA ALA A 320 -10.11 8.56 1.37
C ALA A 320 -9.18 9.78 1.35
N SER A 321 -8.44 10.02 2.44
CA SER A 321 -7.49 11.13 2.55
C SER A 321 -6.35 11.03 1.54
N MET A 322 -5.91 9.82 1.21
CA MET A 322 -4.89 9.58 0.19
C MET A 322 -5.35 9.96 -1.21
N PHE A 323 -6.55 9.54 -1.62
CA PHE A 323 -7.08 9.99 -2.92
C PHE A 323 -7.38 11.49 -2.91
N ALA A 324 -8.00 12.01 -1.85
CA ALA A 324 -8.31 13.43 -1.73
C ALA A 324 -7.04 14.31 -1.79
N GLY A 325 -5.99 13.95 -1.06
CA GLY A 325 -4.72 14.69 -1.03
C GLY A 325 -4.00 14.66 -2.38
N GLY A 326 -3.96 13.50 -3.04
CA GLY A 326 -3.37 13.38 -4.37
C GLY A 326 -4.13 14.16 -5.45
N ILE A 327 -5.46 14.08 -5.44
CA ILE A 327 -6.33 14.82 -6.38
C ILE A 327 -6.21 16.32 -6.16
N ALA A 328 -6.31 16.78 -4.91
CA ALA A 328 -6.22 18.20 -4.57
C ALA A 328 -4.86 18.79 -4.97
N PHE A 329 -3.76 18.09 -4.66
CA PHE A 329 -2.42 18.55 -5.00
C PHE A 329 -2.17 18.59 -6.51
N ASN A 330 -2.64 17.58 -7.24
CA ASN A 330 -2.52 17.60 -8.70
C ASN A 330 -3.42 18.68 -9.34
N GLY A 331 -4.59 18.98 -8.74
CA GLY A 331 -5.39 20.15 -9.11
C GLY A 331 -4.63 21.46 -8.92
N LEU A 332 -3.90 21.58 -7.81
CA LEU A 332 -3.03 22.73 -7.52
C LEU A 332 -1.89 22.84 -8.56
N LEU A 333 -1.20 21.74 -8.87
CA LEU A 333 -0.12 21.71 -9.86
C LEU A 333 -0.55 22.10 -11.28
N ARG A 334 -1.84 21.97 -11.62
CA ARG A 334 -2.39 22.37 -12.92
C ARG A 334 -2.86 23.83 -12.94
N ALA A 335 -3.11 24.41 -11.77
CA ALA A 335 -3.54 25.80 -11.64
C ALA A 335 -2.37 26.79 -11.76
N PHE A 336 -1.13 26.31 -11.63
CA PHE A 336 0.12 27.04 -11.81
C PHE A 336 0.87 26.54 -13.04
#